data_AF-A0A1V4E9C6-F1
#
_entry.id   AF-A0A1V4E9C6-F1
#
_cell.length_a   1.000
_cell.length_b   1.000
_cell.length_c   1.000
_cell.angle_alpha   90.00
_cell.angle_beta   90.00
_cell.angle_gamma   90.00
#
_symmetry.space_group_name_H-M   'P 1'
#
loop_
_entity.id
_entity.type
_entity.pdbx_description
1 polymer ?
#
loop_
_entity_poly.entity_id
_entity_poly.type
_entity_poly.pdbx_seq_one_letter_code
_entity_poly.pdbx_strand_id
1 'polypeptide(L)'
;MAITLAVAITATGLLLFGALTWLGLPAPTGQKPSVAEFLDTLKIVLAVVGGIGGVVALVVAYRKQRITEEENHRARETARREDIKLYVDRFDKASGKLGDASAAVRLAAVHALAALADDWAGGRQMCIDVLCAYLRMPPDPKPRP
;
A
#
# COMPACT_ATOMS: atom_id res chain seq x y z
N MET A 1 15.67 -10.17 10.95
CA MET A 1 15.18 -11.54 11.21
C MET A 1 15.65 -12.58 10.19
N ALA A 2 15.65 -12.32 8.87
CA ALA A 2 16.24 -13.26 7.91
C ALA A 2 17.78 -13.38 8.04
N ILE A 3 18.45 -12.25 8.27
CA ILE A 3 19.91 -12.19 8.47
C ILE A 3 20.34 -12.94 9.75
N THR A 4 19.54 -12.89 10.81
CA THR A 4 19.86 -13.55 12.09
C THR A 4 19.77 -15.08 12.00
N LEU A 5 18.88 -15.62 11.16
CA LEU A 5 18.79 -17.07 10.94
C LEU A 5 19.93 -17.59 10.05
N ALA A 6 20.31 -16.84 9.02
CA ALA A 6 21.43 -17.19 8.16
C ALA A 6 22.77 -17.22 8.93
N VAL A 7 22.98 -16.27 9.84
CA VAL A 7 24.16 -16.21 10.71
C VAL A 7 24.16 -17.35 11.74
N ALA A 8 23.00 -17.75 12.26
CA ALA A 8 22.92 -18.86 13.21
C ALA A 8 23.27 -20.21 12.56
N ILE A 9 22.85 -20.45 11.32
CA ILE A 9 23.13 -21.70 10.60
C ILE A 9 24.63 -21.82 10.27
N THR A 10 25.26 -20.74 9.81
CA THR A 10 26.70 -20.73 9.52
C THR A 10 27.55 -20.88 10.78
N ALA A 11 27.16 -20.23 11.88
CA ALA A 11 27.83 -20.40 13.17
C ALA A 11 27.74 -21.84 13.68
N THR A 12 26.59 -22.50 13.53
CA THR A 12 26.39 -23.89 13.95
C THR A 12 27.25 -24.86 13.13
N GLY A 13 27.38 -24.63 11.82
CA GLY A 13 28.25 -25.44 10.95
C GLY A 13 29.74 -25.31 11.29
N LEU A 14 30.20 -24.09 11.58
CA LEU A 14 31.58 -23.84 12.03
C LEU A 14 31.87 -24.48 13.39
N LEU A 15 30.91 -24.44 14.32
CA LEU A 15 31.04 -25.07 15.64
C LEU A 15 31.08 -26.60 15.56
N LEU A 16 30.24 -27.21 14.71
CA LEU A 16 30.26 -28.66 14.47
C LEU A 16 31.59 -29.11 13.86
N PHE A 17 32.10 -28.37 12.86
CA PHE A 17 33.38 -28.66 12.24
C PHE A 17 34.56 -28.54 13.23
N GLY A 18 34.56 -27.49 14.05
CA GLY A 18 35.54 -27.32 15.13
C GLY A 18 35.44 -28.39 16.22
N ALA A 19 34.23 -28.83 16.56
CA ALA A 19 34.02 -29.92 17.53
C ALA A 19 34.51 -31.28 16.99
N LEU A 20 34.31 -31.53 15.69
CA LEU A 20 34.79 -32.72 14.99
C LEU A 20 36.32 -32.81 14.98
N THR A 21 37.01 -31.69 14.77
CA THR A 21 38.49 -31.65 14.81
C THR A 21 39.03 -31.75 16.23
N TRP A 22 38.33 -31.20 17.23
CA TRP A 22 38.71 -31.32 18.64
C TRP A 22 38.55 -32.76 19.19
N LEU A 23 37.57 -33.52 18.70
CA LEU A 23 37.35 -34.92 19.10
C LEU A 23 38.39 -35.92 18.57
N GLY A 24 39.35 -35.48 17.74
CA GLY A 24 40.40 -36.34 17.20
C GLY A 24 39.91 -37.37 16.16
N LEU A 25 38.73 -37.13 15.56
CA LEU A 25 38.25 -37.94 14.44
C LEU A 25 39.20 -37.78 13.24
N PRO A 26 39.60 -38.88 12.57
CA PRO A 26 40.54 -38.82 11.46
C PRO A 26 39.97 -37.94 10.35
N ALA A 27 40.75 -36.93 9.93
CA ALA A 27 40.41 -36.13 8.77
C ALA A 27 40.24 -37.07 7.56
N PRO A 28 39.21 -36.88 6.72
CA PRO A 28 38.99 -37.72 5.56
C PRO A 28 40.27 -37.76 4.72
N THR A 29 40.91 -38.93 4.72
CA THR A 29 42.20 -39.17 4.07
C THR A 29 42.08 -38.91 2.58
N GLY A 30 43.02 -38.14 2.03
CA GLY A 30 43.02 -37.55 0.68
C GLY A 30 43.15 -38.54 -0.47
N GLN A 31 42.21 -39.45 -0.61
CA GLN A 31 41.97 -40.16 -1.85
C GLN A 31 41.25 -39.20 -2.81
N LYS A 32 41.82 -38.95 -3.99
CA LYS A 32 41.20 -38.06 -4.98
C LYS A 32 39.82 -38.63 -5.32
N PRO A 33 38.72 -37.93 -4.99
CA PRO A 33 37.39 -38.46 -5.20
C PRO A 33 37.19 -38.74 -6.68
N SER A 34 36.57 -39.87 -6.98
CA SER A 34 36.15 -40.18 -8.35
C SER A 34 35.23 -39.08 -8.86
N VAL A 35 35.24 -38.81 -10.17
CA VAL A 35 34.34 -37.82 -10.79
C VAL A 35 32.87 -38.09 -10.40
N ALA A 36 32.50 -39.36 -10.24
CA ALA A 36 31.16 -39.76 -9.79
C ALA A 36 30.83 -39.26 -8.36
N GLU A 37 31.77 -39.38 -7.41
CA GLU A 37 31.57 -38.97 -6.02
C GLU A 37 31.49 -37.44 -5.87
N PHE A 38 32.29 -36.72 -6.66
CA PHE A 38 32.24 -35.27 -6.71
C PHE A 38 30.89 -34.76 -7.23
N LEU A 39 30.37 -35.37 -8.30
CA LEU A 39 29.06 -35.02 -8.86
C LEU A 39 27.92 -35.31 -7.88
N ASP A 40 27.98 -36.40 -7.12
CA ASP A 40 26.94 -36.74 -6.14
C ASP A 40 26.92 -35.76 -4.96
N THR A 41 28.11 -35.39 -4.48
CA THR A 41 28.26 -34.35 -3.45
C THR A 41 27.70 -33.01 -3.94
N LEU A 42 28.04 -32.61 -5.18
CA LEU A 42 27.52 -31.39 -5.77
C LEU A 42 26.00 -31.40 -5.90
N LYS A 43 25.39 -32.52 -6.31
CA LYS A 43 23.92 -32.64 -6.37
C LYS A 43 23.28 -32.43 -5.01
N ILE A 44 23.83 -33.04 -3.95
CA ILE A 44 23.30 -32.88 -2.59
C ILE A 44 23.40 -31.43 -2.15
N VAL A 45 24.58 -30.81 -2.32
CA VAL A 45 24.79 -29.39 -1.95
C VAL A 45 23.82 -28.50 -2.71
N LEU A 46 23.68 -28.70 -4.02
CA LEU A 46 22.79 -27.90 -4.86
C LEU A 46 21.31 -28.11 -4.50
N ALA A 47 20.91 -29.34 -4.17
CA ALA A 47 19.55 -29.65 -3.70
C ALA A 47 19.26 -28.99 -2.34
N VAL A 48 20.21 -29.03 -1.40
CA VAL A 48 20.04 -28.42 -0.07
C VAL A 48 19.97 -26.89 -0.20
N VAL A 49 20.89 -26.27 -0.94
CA VAL A 49 20.92 -24.82 -1.16
C VAL A 49 19.66 -24.38 -1.91
N GLY A 50 19.25 -25.11 -2.94
CA GLY A 50 18.02 -24.86 -3.68
C GLY A 50 16.78 -24.98 -2.80
N GLY A 51 16.72 -26.00 -1.94
CA GLY A 51 15.63 -26.20 -0.99
C GLY A 51 15.50 -25.04 0.01
N ILE A 52 16.61 -24.64 0.63
CA ILE A 52 16.63 -23.50 1.57
C ILE A 52 16.26 -22.20 0.84
N GLY A 53 16.83 -21.96 -0.34
CA GLY A 53 16.51 -20.79 -1.16
C GLY A 53 15.03 -20.71 -1.54
N GLY A 54 14.42 -21.85 -1.90
CA GLY A 54 13.00 -21.95 -2.21
C GLY A 54 12.11 -21.61 -1.00
N VAL A 55 12.43 -22.13 0.18
CA VAL A 55 11.68 -21.82 1.42
C VAL A 55 11.79 -20.34 1.77
N VAL A 56 13.00 -19.74 1.69
CA VAL A 56 13.19 -18.31 1.94
C VAL A 56 12.41 -17.46 0.95
N ALA A 57 12.46 -17.79 -0.34
CA ALA A 57 11.71 -17.09 -1.38
C ALA A 57 10.20 -17.14 -1.10
N LEU A 58 9.68 -18.31 -0.68
CA LEU A 58 8.28 -18.49 -0.35
C LEU A 58 7.86 -17.66 0.88
N VAL A 59 8.66 -17.64 1.94
CA VAL A 59 8.40 -16.82 3.14
C VAL A 59 8.41 -15.33 2.80
N VAL A 60 9.36 -14.86 1.98
CA VAL A 60 9.42 -13.46 1.57
C VAL A 60 8.22 -13.09 0.70
N ALA A 61 7.85 -13.95 -0.25
CA ALA A 61 6.66 -13.74 -1.08
C ALA A 61 5.39 -13.65 -0.22
N TYR A 62 5.21 -14.56 0.74
CA TYR A 62 4.08 -14.53 1.66
C TYR A 62 4.04 -13.27 2.53
N ARG A 63 5.18 -12.88 3.13
CA ARG A 63 5.27 -11.65 3.93
C ARG A 63 4.98 -10.41 3.10
N LYS A 64 5.53 -10.34 1.87
CA LYS A 64 5.30 -9.23 0.95
C LYS A 64 3.81 -9.15 0.58
N GLN A 65 3.18 -10.29 0.29
CA GLN A 65 1.76 -10.34 0.01
C GLN A 65 0.92 -9.74 1.14
N ARG A 66 1.19 -10.14 2.39
CA ARG A 66 0.48 -9.60 3.57
C ARG A 66 0.65 -8.08 3.72
N ILE A 67 1.87 -7.57 3.54
CA ILE A 67 2.14 -6.13 3.61
C ILE A 67 1.40 -5.39 2.49
N THR A 68 1.46 -5.91 1.26
CA THR A 68 0.77 -5.29 0.11
C THR A 68 -0.75 -5.29 0.28
N GLU A 69 -1.36 -6.31 0.89
CA GLU A 69 -2.78 -6.32 1.21
C GLU A 69 -3.16 -5.20 2.20
N GLU A 70 -2.37 -5.02 3.26
CA GLU A 70 -2.58 -3.95 4.25
C GLU A 70 -2.35 -2.55 3.66
N GLU A 71 -1.29 -2.39 2.87
CA GLU A 71 -0.97 -1.14 2.17
C GLU A 71 -2.08 -0.76 1.19
N ASN A 72 -2.59 -1.72 0.41
CA ASN A 72 -3.71 -1.49 -0.51
C ASN A 72 -4.98 -1.06 0.24
N HIS A 73 -5.25 -1.66 1.41
CA HIS A 73 -6.37 -1.26 2.24
C HIS A 73 -6.24 0.19 2.73
N ARG A 74 -5.08 0.55 3.29
CA ARG A 74 -4.80 1.91 3.75
C ARG A 74 -4.80 2.94 2.62
N ALA A 75 -4.30 2.57 1.45
CA ALA A 75 -4.30 3.42 0.26
C ALA A 75 -5.74 3.72 -0.20
N ARG A 76 -6.61 2.71 -0.24
CA ARG A 76 -8.03 2.89 -0.57
C ARG A 76 -8.76 3.79 0.42
N GLU A 77 -8.50 3.60 1.72
CA GLU A 77 -9.08 4.46 2.75
C GLU A 77 -8.61 5.91 2.63
N THR A 78 -7.32 6.13 2.37
CA THR A 78 -6.74 7.46 2.16
C THR A 78 -7.34 8.12 0.92
N ALA A 79 -7.38 7.42 -0.21
CA ALA A 79 -7.98 7.91 -1.45
C ALA A 79 -9.45 8.33 -1.25
N ARG A 80 -10.24 7.49 -0.56
CA ARG A 80 -11.64 7.82 -0.23
C ARG A 80 -11.75 9.09 0.63
N ARG A 81 -10.85 9.29 1.59
CA ARG A 81 -10.83 10.50 2.42
C ARG A 81 -10.45 11.73 1.60
N GLU A 82 -9.51 11.59 0.67
CA GLU A 82 -9.08 12.66 -0.24
C GLU A 82 -10.22 13.07 -1.19
N ASP A 83 -10.93 12.09 -1.77
CA ASP A 83 -12.10 12.35 -2.62
C ASP A 83 -13.18 13.13 -1.86
N ILE A 84 -13.50 12.71 -0.64
CA ILE A 84 -14.47 13.42 0.22
C ILE A 84 -14.02 14.85 0.49
N LYS A 85 -12.74 15.06 0.84
CA LYS A 85 -12.19 16.41 1.07
C LYS A 85 -12.28 17.27 -0.18
N LEU A 86 -11.97 16.71 -1.35
CA LEU A 86 -12.07 17.41 -2.63
C LEU A 86 -13.51 17.84 -2.92
N TYR A 87 -14.49 16.94 -2.69
CA TYR A 87 -15.89 17.29 -2.88
C TYR A 87 -16.37 18.37 -1.90
N VAL A 88 -15.97 18.29 -0.63
CA VAL A 88 -16.29 19.32 0.38
C VAL A 88 -15.68 20.67 0.02
N ASP A 89 -14.43 20.72 -0.45
CA ASP A 89 -13.77 21.97 -0.88
C ASP A 89 -14.46 22.57 -2.12
N ARG A 90 -14.83 21.74 -3.11
CA ARG A 90 -15.61 22.18 -4.27
C ARG A 90 -16.98 22.72 -3.86
N PHE A 91 -17.64 22.05 -2.92
CA PHE A 91 -18.92 22.47 -2.37
C PHE A 91 -18.80 23.86 -1.74
N ASP A 92 -17.86 24.04 -0.80
CA ASP A 92 -17.67 25.30 -0.08
C ASP A 92 -17.41 26.48 -1.03
N LYS A 93 -16.52 26.26 -2.03
CA LYS A 93 -16.23 27.25 -3.08
C LYS A 93 -17.44 27.58 -3.95
N ALA A 94 -18.28 26.60 -4.26
CA ALA A 94 -19.47 26.82 -5.09
C ALA A 94 -20.59 27.49 -4.29
N SER A 95 -20.89 27.01 -3.08
CA SER A 95 -21.91 27.60 -2.21
C SER A 95 -21.57 29.04 -1.83
N GLY A 96 -20.30 29.36 -1.58
CA GLY A 96 -19.87 30.73 -1.29
C GLY A 96 -20.15 31.72 -2.42
N LYS A 97 -20.16 31.25 -3.68
CA LYS A 97 -20.42 32.09 -4.87
C LYS A 97 -21.91 32.37 -5.11
N LEU A 98 -22.82 31.71 -4.40
CA LEU A 98 -24.26 31.99 -4.51
C LEU A 98 -24.62 33.38 -3.98
N GLY A 99 -23.81 33.96 -3.08
CA GLY A 99 -24.00 35.32 -2.56
C GLY A 99 -23.34 36.42 -3.39
N ASP A 100 -22.74 36.11 -4.55
CA ASP A 100 -22.02 37.09 -5.35
C ASP A 100 -22.97 38.13 -5.98
N ALA A 101 -22.55 39.38 -6.07
CA ALA A 101 -23.35 40.46 -6.66
C ALA A 101 -23.64 40.21 -8.15
N SER A 102 -22.71 39.55 -8.87
CA SER A 102 -22.85 39.22 -10.28
C SER A 102 -23.81 38.04 -10.51
N ALA A 103 -24.87 38.29 -11.27
CA ALA A 103 -25.81 37.24 -11.67
C ALA A 103 -25.13 36.09 -12.46
N ALA A 104 -24.10 36.40 -13.24
CA ALA A 104 -23.33 35.41 -13.98
C ALA A 104 -22.55 34.46 -13.05
N VAL A 105 -21.98 35.00 -11.95
CA VAL A 105 -21.25 34.20 -10.95
C VAL A 105 -22.21 33.30 -10.18
N ARG A 106 -23.40 33.81 -9.79
CA ARG A 106 -24.42 33.00 -9.13
C ARG A 106 -24.94 31.86 -10.04
N LEU A 107 -25.14 32.13 -11.33
CA LEU A 107 -25.54 31.09 -12.29
C LEU A 107 -24.46 30.01 -12.42
N ALA A 108 -23.19 30.40 -12.52
CA ALA A 108 -22.07 29.46 -12.56
C ALA A 108 -21.98 28.61 -11.28
N ALA A 109 -22.25 29.20 -10.11
CA ALA A 109 -22.31 28.49 -8.84
C ALA A 109 -23.42 27.43 -8.81
N VAL A 110 -24.62 27.76 -9.32
CA VAL A 110 -25.74 26.79 -9.41
C VAL A 110 -25.36 25.61 -10.29
N HIS A 111 -24.77 25.84 -11.46
CA HIS A 111 -24.32 24.76 -12.34
C HIS A 111 -23.19 23.92 -11.71
N ALA A 112 -22.25 24.56 -10.99
CA ALA A 112 -21.19 23.84 -10.29
C ALA A 112 -21.75 22.94 -9.17
N LEU A 113 -22.75 23.41 -8.41
CA LEU A 113 -23.43 22.60 -7.38
C LEU A 113 -24.25 21.46 -7.99
N ALA A 114 -24.91 21.68 -9.13
CA ALA A 114 -25.65 20.63 -9.82
C ALA A 114 -24.70 19.52 -10.32
N ALA A 115 -23.60 19.88 -10.98
CA ALA A 115 -22.58 18.92 -11.40
C ALA A 115 -21.95 18.18 -10.21
N LEU A 116 -21.67 18.89 -9.11
CA LEU A 116 -21.15 18.27 -7.89
C LEU A 116 -22.14 17.28 -7.27
N ALA A 117 -23.44 17.56 -7.31
CA ALA A 117 -24.48 16.66 -6.81
C ALA A 117 -24.56 15.34 -7.60
N ASP A 118 -24.25 15.39 -8.90
CA ASP A 118 -24.21 14.20 -9.76
C ASP A 118 -23.01 13.30 -9.43
N ASP A 119 -21.85 13.90 -9.20
CA ASP A 119 -20.61 13.17 -8.88
C ASP A 119 -20.56 12.68 -7.42
N TRP A 120 -21.07 13.47 -6.47
CA TRP A 120 -20.91 13.21 -5.04
C TRP A 120 -22.16 12.58 -4.42
N ALA A 121 -22.28 11.25 -4.53
CA ALA A 121 -23.42 10.50 -4.00
C ALA A 121 -23.72 10.78 -2.51
N GLY A 122 -22.69 10.91 -1.67
CA GLY A 122 -22.85 11.17 -0.23
C GLY A 122 -23.26 12.62 0.12
N GLY A 123 -22.99 13.59 -0.77
CA GLY A 123 -23.33 15.01 -0.57
C GLY A 123 -24.43 15.53 -1.49
N ARG A 124 -25.04 14.67 -2.30
CA ARG A 124 -26.09 15.02 -3.26
C ARG A 124 -27.24 15.79 -2.61
N GLN A 125 -27.77 15.26 -1.50
CA GLN A 125 -28.90 15.89 -0.81
C GLN A 125 -28.52 17.27 -0.26
N MET A 126 -27.30 17.42 0.29
CA MET A 126 -26.81 18.70 0.80
C MET A 126 -26.70 19.77 -0.31
N CYS A 127 -26.23 19.39 -1.50
CA CYS A 127 -26.20 20.30 -2.65
C CYS A 127 -27.61 20.76 -3.05
N ILE A 128 -28.57 19.82 -3.08
CA ILE A 128 -29.97 20.11 -3.40
C ILE A 128 -30.58 21.04 -2.34
N ASP A 129 -30.36 20.76 -1.06
CA ASP A 129 -30.91 21.55 0.05
C ASP A 129 -30.41 23.00 0.00
N VAL A 130 -29.12 23.22 -0.28
CA VAL A 130 -28.56 24.57 -0.46
C VAL A 130 -29.18 25.28 -1.65
N LEU A 131 -29.33 24.62 -2.80
CA LEU A 131 -29.98 25.21 -3.98
C LEU A 131 -31.44 25.57 -3.68
N CYS A 132 -32.19 24.68 -3.02
CA CYS A 132 -33.57 24.94 -2.62
C CYS A 132 -33.67 26.09 -1.62
N ALA A 133 -32.77 26.16 -0.63
CA ALA A 133 -32.71 27.26 0.31
C ALA A 133 -32.41 28.58 -0.40
N TYR A 134 -31.44 28.59 -1.33
CA TYR A 134 -31.09 29.75 -2.12
C TYR A 134 -32.26 30.27 -2.97
N LEU A 135 -33.00 29.38 -3.64
CA LEU A 135 -34.18 29.77 -4.43
C LEU A 135 -35.36 30.27 -3.60
N ARG A 136 -35.42 29.89 -2.32
CA ARG A 136 -36.46 30.35 -1.37
C ARG A 136 -36.10 31.65 -0.68
N MET A 137 -34.86 32.14 -0.81
CA MET A 137 -34.48 33.41 -0.20
C MET A 137 -35.24 34.56 -0.87
N PRO A 138 -35.84 35.48 -0.09
CA PRO A 138 -36.45 36.68 -0.63
C PRO A 138 -35.43 37.49 -1.43
N PRO A 139 -35.82 38.10 -2.57
CA PRO A 139 -34.92 38.99 -3.29
C PRO A 139 -34.49 40.15 -2.40
N ASP A 140 -33.20 40.49 -2.44
CA ASP A 140 -32.64 41.60 -1.67
C ASP A 140 -33.39 42.89 -2.04
N PRO A 141 -33.93 43.66 -1.07
CA PRO A 141 -34.59 44.91 -1.36
C PRO A 141 -33.69 45.82 -2.19
N LYS A 142 -34.12 46.10 -3.43
CA LYS A 142 -33.45 47.06 -4.31
C LYS A 142 -33.25 48.38 -3.53
N PRO A 143 -32.01 48.89 -3.41
CA PRO A 143 -31.80 50.18 -2.75
C PRO A 143 -32.65 51.24 -3.46
N ARG A 144 -33.48 51.94 -2.68
CA ARG A 144 -34.31 53.04 -3.18
C ARG A 144 -33.37 54.18 -3.65
N PRO A 145 -33.64 54.79 -4.81
CA PRO A 145 -32.89 55.96 -5.29
C PRO A 145 -33.08 57.16 -4.36
#